data_AF-A0A7C8AEL8-F1
#
_entry.id   AF-A0A7C8AEL8-F1
#
_cell.length_a   1.000
_cell.length_b   1.000
_cell.length_c   1.000
_cell.angle_alpha   90.00
_cell.angle_beta   90.00
_cell.angle_gamma   90.00
#
_symmetry.space_group_name_H-M   'P 1'
#
loop_
_entity.id
_entity.type
_entity.pdbx_description
1 polymer ?
#
loop_
_entity_poly.entity_id
_entity_poly.type
_entity_poly.pdbx_seq_one_letter_code
_entity_poly.pdbx_strand_id
1 'polypeptide(L)'
;MKTIGALGGGGSSFILRALDKYNYRPLFGMFNTYTTKVRLEKHPALIGLYERLLGMIGCYSPTLKVLKRPDVFWTDLGFHKAGTYEPNSETIEDDLCGQRDYIISTRLTRSAGLEIAEADISTDSLKSLVKSYFDRLDAIERENDFTIVLISCHWSEYGIFKELDVETIYLIRDPFNSVISHSKESRHRRDYLKRGLENINTPSWINTYLEGPIHYWLNFARTALEHKNAVIVRYNRFAEDWKKVEGLPDISSEFVYSENDVAEILTPDSIEYIHEKTKDLCRELGLETEKYLRR
;
A
#
# COMPACT_ATOMS: atom_id res chain seq x y z
N MET A 1 16.87 -0.33 -3.12
CA MET A 1 15.50 -0.52 -2.59
C MET A 1 14.45 -0.36 -3.69
N LYS A 2 13.28 -0.98 -3.52
CA LYS A 2 12.07 -0.76 -4.34
C LYS A 2 10.92 -0.26 -3.47
N THR A 3 10.12 0.67 -3.98
CA THR A 3 8.97 1.24 -3.27
C THR A 3 7.67 0.89 -3.99
N ILE A 4 6.63 0.53 -3.24
CA ILE A 4 5.32 0.19 -3.78
C ILE A 4 4.29 1.08 -3.09
N GLY A 5 3.69 1.97 -3.88
CA GLY A 5 2.52 2.76 -3.51
C GLY A 5 1.25 1.98 -3.76
N ALA A 6 0.39 1.79 -2.74
CA ALA A 6 -0.89 1.11 -2.92
C ALA A 6 -2.02 1.73 -2.11
N LEU A 7 -3.14 2.03 -2.78
CA LEU A 7 -4.38 2.51 -2.15
C LEU A 7 -5.14 1.33 -1.52
N GLY A 8 -4.72 0.92 -0.32
CA GLY A 8 -5.47 0.01 0.53
C GLY A 8 -4.80 -1.33 0.88
N GLY A 9 -5.41 -2.03 1.84
CA GLY A 9 -4.84 -3.22 2.47
C GLY A 9 -4.83 -4.49 1.61
N GLY A 10 -5.68 -4.59 0.59
CA GLY A 10 -5.80 -5.80 -0.24
C GLY A 10 -4.57 -6.04 -1.12
N GLY A 11 -4.15 -5.02 -1.86
CA GLY A 11 -3.05 -5.13 -2.84
C GLY A 11 -1.69 -5.20 -2.21
N SER A 12 -1.48 -4.33 -1.23
CA SER A 12 -0.30 -4.38 -0.37
C SER A 12 -0.13 -5.77 0.25
N SER A 13 -1.19 -6.37 0.81
CA SER A 13 -1.12 -7.72 1.40
C SER A 13 -0.85 -8.83 0.38
N PHE A 14 -1.41 -8.71 -0.83
CA PHE A 14 -1.11 -9.65 -1.91
C PHE A 14 0.37 -9.59 -2.30
N ILE A 15 0.87 -8.39 -2.64
CA ILE A 15 2.26 -8.19 -3.06
C ILE A 15 3.23 -8.65 -1.96
N LEU A 16 2.95 -8.31 -0.70
CA LEU A 16 3.73 -8.77 0.45
C LEU A 16 3.91 -10.29 0.45
N ARG A 17 2.79 -11.01 0.35
CA ARG A 17 2.81 -12.48 0.39
C ARG A 17 3.48 -13.07 -0.84
N ALA A 18 3.18 -12.54 -2.02
CA ALA A 18 3.71 -13.06 -3.27
C ALA A 18 5.24 -12.88 -3.34
N LEU A 19 5.76 -11.70 -2.98
CA LEU A 19 7.20 -11.44 -2.93
C LEU A 19 7.90 -12.19 -1.79
N ASP A 20 7.29 -12.30 -0.61
CA ASP A 20 7.88 -13.07 0.51
C ASP A 20 8.01 -14.55 0.16
N LYS A 21 7.01 -15.13 -0.54
CA LYS A 21 7.03 -16.52 -1.03
C LYS A 21 8.23 -16.81 -1.93
N TYR A 22 8.73 -15.82 -2.68
CA TYR A 22 9.89 -15.99 -3.56
C TYR A 22 11.20 -16.32 -2.83
N ASN A 23 11.29 -16.01 -1.53
CA ASN A 23 12.44 -16.41 -0.72
C ASN A 23 12.45 -17.92 -0.40
N TYR A 24 11.37 -18.65 -0.69
CA TYR A 24 11.16 -20.02 -0.27
C TYR A 24 11.09 -20.98 -1.46
N ARG A 25 11.84 -22.08 -1.39
CA ARG A 25 11.77 -23.18 -2.35
C ARG A 25 11.11 -24.39 -1.69
N PRO A 26 10.26 -25.16 -2.40
CA PRO A 26 9.64 -26.35 -1.84
C PRO A 26 10.71 -27.40 -1.48
N LEU A 27 10.49 -28.09 -0.37
CA LEU A 27 11.30 -29.24 0.03
C LEU A 27 10.69 -30.49 -0.62
N PHE A 28 11.47 -31.18 -1.45
CA PHE A 28 11.15 -32.47 -2.12
C PHE A 28 9.65 -32.76 -2.33
N GLY A 29 9.11 -32.37 -3.49
CA GLY A 29 7.89 -32.93 -4.11
C GLY A 29 6.54 -32.67 -3.42
N MET A 30 6.48 -32.42 -2.11
CA MET A 30 5.21 -32.27 -1.38
C MET A 30 5.23 -31.24 -0.24
N PHE A 31 6.40 -30.86 0.31
CA PHE A 31 6.46 -29.92 1.42
C PHE A 31 6.63 -28.47 0.94
N ASN A 32 5.54 -27.71 0.96
CA ASN A 32 5.58 -26.27 0.72
C ASN A 32 6.14 -25.55 1.96
N THR A 33 7.40 -25.14 1.86
CA THR A 33 8.14 -24.46 2.92
C THR A 33 7.54 -23.11 3.30
N TYR A 34 6.97 -22.40 2.33
CA TYR A 34 6.26 -21.15 2.58
C TYR A 34 4.96 -21.37 3.37
N THR A 35 4.16 -22.39 3.01
CA THR A 35 2.95 -22.74 3.77
C THR A 35 3.27 -23.06 5.23
N THR A 36 4.40 -23.73 5.47
CA THR A 36 4.87 -24.02 6.83
C THR A 36 5.28 -22.73 7.56
N LYS A 37 5.99 -21.79 6.90
CA LYS A 37 6.28 -20.47 7.47
C LYS A 37 4.99 -19.74 7.88
N VAL A 38 3.98 -19.69 7.03
CA VAL A 38 2.69 -19.05 7.33
C VAL A 38 2.01 -19.68 8.55
N ARG A 39 2.10 -21.00 8.74
CA ARG A 39 1.59 -21.66 9.95
C ARG A 39 2.39 -21.26 11.21
N LEU A 40 3.71 -21.09 11.07
CA LEU A 40 4.61 -20.66 12.13
C LEU A 40 4.48 -19.17 12.49
N GLU A 41 3.79 -18.34 11.71
CA GLU A 41 3.48 -16.95 12.09
C GLU A 41 2.68 -16.85 13.40
N LYS A 42 1.96 -17.91 13.78
CA LYS A 42 1.30 -18.02 15.10
C LYS A 42 2.29 -18.23 16.25
N HIS A 43 3.54 -18.57 15.95
CA HIS A 43 4.62 -18.85 16.88
C HIS A 43 5.90 -18.12 16.45
N PRO A 44 5.95 -16.78 16.55
CA PRO A 44 7.03 -15.96 15.96
C PRO A 44 8.45 -16.36 16.39
N ALA A 45 8.61 -16.88 17.61
CA ALA A 45 9.88 -17.37 18.14
C ALA A 45 10.50 -18.51 17.31
N LEU A 46 9.69 -19.24 16.53
CA LEU A 46 10.14 -20.38 15.73
C LEU A 46 10.53 -19.99 14.29
N ILE A 47 10.14 -18.81 13.82
CA ILE A 47 10.36 -18.37 12.43
C ILE A 47 11.86 -18.30 12.13
N GLY A 48 12.64 -17.64 12.99
CA GLY A 48 14.08 -17.47 12.76
C GLY A 48 14.84 -18.80 12.78
N LEU A 49 14.46 -19.75 13.65
CA LEU A 49 15.04 -21.09 13.65
C LEU A 49 14.67 -21.86 12.37
N TYR A 50 13.41 -21.77 11.95
CA TYR A 50 12.92 -22.41 10.74
C TYR A 50 13.62 -21.88 9.48
N GLU A 51 13.73 -20.56 9.33
CA GLU A 51 14.45 -19.93 8.21
C GLU A 51 15.93 -20.33 8.18
N ARG A 52 16.60 -20.43 9.35
CA ARG A 52 17.98 -20.94 9.44
C ARG A 52 18.08 -22.39 8.97
N LEU A 53 17.18 -23.27 9.41
CA LEU A 53 17.14 -24.67 8.98
C LEU A 53 16.91 -24.78 7.48
N LEU A 54 15.96 -24.03 6.93
CA LEU A 54 15.70 -23.98 5.49
C LEU A 54 16.90 -23.44 4.70
N GLY A 55 17.60 -22.43 5.24
CA GLY A 55 18.81 -21.89 4.64
C GLY A 55 19.91 -22.94 4.51
N MET A 56 20.14 -23.75 5.55
CA MET A 56 21.14 -24.83 5.53
C MET A 56 20.85 -25.91 4.47
N ILE A 57 19.58 -26.15 4.15
CA ILE A 57 19.17 -27.13 3.13
C ILE A 57 18.84 -26.48 1.77
N GLY A 58 19.21 -25.21 1.57
CA GLY A 58 19.03 -24.49 0.31
C GLY A 58 17.58 -24.20 -0.09
N CYS A 59 16.64 -24.31 0.86
CA CYS A 59 15.21 -24.11 0.65
C CYS A 59 14.72 -22.71 1.07
N TYR A 60 15.60 -21.88 1.61
CA TYR A 60 15.35 -20.48 1.89
C TYR A 60 16.53 -19.63 1.41
N SER A 61 16.24 -18.55 0.70
CA SER A 61 17.21 -17.57 0.23
C SER A 61 16.63 -16.17 0.48
N PRO A 62 17.19 -15.39 1.42
CA PRO A 62 16.63 -14.11 1.83
C PRO A 62 16.97 -12.98 0.83
N THR A 63 16.83 -13.22 -0.47
CA THR A 63 17.14 -12.23 -1.51
C THR A 63 16.23 -11.01 -1.47
N LEU A 64 15.03 -11.14 -0.89
CA LEU A 64 14.07 -10.07 -0.73
C LEU A 64 13.71 -9.85 0.73
N LYS A 65 13.65 -8.59 1.13
CA LYS A 65 13.11 -8.17 2.41
C LYS A 65 11.90 -7.26 2.19
N VAL A 66 10.70 -7.83 2.30
CA VAL A 66 9.47 -7.08 2.10
C VAL A 66 9.03 -6.44 3.42
N LEU A 67 9.01 -5.11 3.46
CA LEU A 67 8.68 -4.32 4.64
C LEU A 67 7.29 -3.71 4.48
N LYS A 68 6.44 -3.90 5.48
CA LYS A 68 5.10 -3.33 5.54
C LYS A 68 5.08 -2.12 6.49
N ARG A 69 4.78 -0.94 5.95
CA ARG A 69 4.29 0.28 6.60
C ARG A 69 4.96 0.76 7.91
N PRO A 70 5.82 1.79 7.83
CA PRO A 70 6.04 2.76 8.91
C PRO A 70 4.99 3.89 8.95
N ASP A 71 4.01 3.92 8.06
CA ASP A 71 3.09 5.04 7.81
C ASP A 71 1.63 4.76 8.25
N VAL A 72 1.39 3.84 9.19
CA VAL A 72 0.03 3.52 9.64
C VAL A 72 -0.55 4.68 10.44
N PHE A 73 -1.30 5.52 9.74
CA PHE A 73 -2.39 6.27 10.34
C PHE A 73 -3.67 5.43 10.24
N TRP A 74 -4.55 5.60 11.22
CA TRP A 74 -5.97 5.23 11.22
C TRP A 74 -6.42 3.90 11.81
N THR A 75 -5.58 2.89 12.01
CA THR A 75 -6.07 1.60 12.53
C THR A 75 -5.07 0.88 13.43
N ASP A 76 -4.95 1.27 14.69
CA ASP A 76 -5.27 0.36 15.80
C ASP A 76 -5.01 0.96 17.20
N LEU A 77 -5.97 0.68 18.09
CA LEU A 77 -5.89 0.65 19.55
C LEU A 77 -5.23 1.84 20.28
N GLY A 78 -6.08 2.76 20.72
CA GLY A 78 -5.88 3.46 21.99
C GLY A 78 -6.05 4.97 22.00
N PHE A 79 -6.13 5.64 20.85
CA PHE A 79 -6.01 7.11 20.83
C PHE A 79 -7.12 7.80 20.03
N HIS A 80 -7.78 8.73 20.74
CA HIS A 80 -8.92 9.60 20.41
C HIS A 80 -10.26 8.92 20.07
N LYS A 81 -11.27 9.17 20.92
CA LYS A 81 -12.66 8.67 20.82
C LYS A 81 -13.45 9.21 19.62
N ALA A 82 -12.93 10.20 18.91
CA ALA A 82 -13.51 10.69 17.67
C ALA A 82 -12.49 10.42 16.58
N GLY A 83 -12.71 9.39 15.76
CA GLY A 83 -11.88 9.06 14.59
C GLY A 83 -12.01 10.08 13.45
N THR A 84 -12.14 11.36 13.81
CA THR A 84 -12.29 12.49 12.92
C THR A 84 -10.90 13.09 12.71
N TYR A 85 -10.47 13.15 11.46
CA TYR A 85 -9.44 14.11 11.06
C TYR A 85 -10.05 15.49 11.27
N GLU A 86 -9.64 16.20 12.30
CA GLU A 86 -9.96 17.61 12.52
C GLU A 86 -8.72 18.41 12.13
N PRO A 87 -8.63 18.90 10.88
CA PRO A 87 -7.55 19.80 10.50
C PRO A 87 -7.71 21.07 11.33
N ASN A 88 -6.72 21.34 12.19
CA ASN A 88 -6.70 22.53 13.03
C ASN A 88 -5.81 23.63 12.44
N SER A 89 -5.18 23.37 11.30
CA SER A 89 -4.22 24.27 10.69
C SER A 89 -4.71 24.83 9.35
N GLU A 90 -4.20 26.01 8.99
CA GLU A 90 -4.66 26.76 7.81
C GLU A 90 -4.14 26.16 6.49
N THR A 91 -3.12 25.30 6.53
CA THR A 91 -2.51 24.71 5.33
C THR A 91 -2.26 23.20 5.47
N ILE A 92 -2.21 22.50 4.34
CA ILE A 92 -1.95 21.05 4.28
C ILE A 92 -0.50 20.71 4.72
N GLU A 93 0.44 21.63 4.49
CA GLU A 93 1.81 21.53 4.98
C GLU A 93 1.90 21.59 6.51
N ASP A 94 1.03 22.38 7.15
CA ASP A 94 0.96 22.49 8.60
C ASP A 94 0.31 21.26 9.24
N ASP A 95 -0.71 20.69 8.62
CA ASP A 95 -1.30 19.42 9.04
C ASP A 95 -0.27 18.28 8.94
N LEU A 96 0.54 18.24 7.88
CA LEU A 96 1.66 17.29 7.75
C LEU A 96 2.78 17.54 8.77
N CYS A 97 3.02 18.79 9.17
CA CYS A 97 3.99 19.14 10.21
C CYS A 97 3.52 18.77 11.61
N GLY A 98 2.24 18.99 11.95
CA GLY A 98 1.63 18.59 13.22
C GLY A 98 1.54 17.06 13.40
N GLN A 99 1.54 16.31 12.30
CA GLN A 99 1.56 14.85 12.30
C GLN A 99 2.98 14.25 12.46
N ARG A 100 4.05 15.06 12.48
CA ARG A 100 5.44 14.57 12.68
C ARG A 100 5.56 13.74 13.94
N ASP A 101 5.01 14.21 15.06
CA ASP A 101 5.07 13.51 16.35
C ASP A 101 4.30 12.17 16.32
N TYR A 102 3.29 12.04 15.46
CA TYR A 102 2.51 10.81 15.32
C TYR A 102 3.21 9.78 14.42
N ILE A 103 3.88 10.21 13.33
CA ILE A 103 4.74 9.35 12.50
C ILE A 103 5.84 8.73 13.37
N ILE A 104 6.38 9.54 14.29
CA ILE A 104 7.38 9.12 15.27
C ILE A 104 6.85 8.01 16.19
N SER A 105 5.56 8.03 16.59
CA SER A 105 4.99 7.01 17.48
C SER A 105 4.83 5.61 16.86
N THR A 106 4.94 5.47 15.54
CA THR A 106 4.87 4.17 14.83
C THR A 106 6.22 3.45 14.69
N ARG A 107 7.28 3.99 15.33
CA ARG A 107 8.70 3.57 15.25
C ARG A 107 9.06 2.18 15.81
N LEU A 108 8.10 1.35 16.19
CA LEU A 108 8.34 -0.03 16.62
C LEU A 108 7.55 -1.04 15.80
N THR A 109 7.41 -0.83 14.49
CA THR A 109 7.14 -1.99 13.64
C THR A 109 8.45 -2.74 13.45
N ARG A 110 8.59 -3.87 14.16
CA ARG A 110 9.50 -4.97 13.78
C ARG A 110 9.10 -5.45 12.38
N SER A 111 9.36 -4.62 11.38
CA SER A 111 9.04 -4.89 10.00
C SER A 111 10.07 -5.89 9.53
N ALA A 112 9.68 -7.16 9.55
CA ALA A 112 10.49 -8.30 9.14
C ALA A 112 11.85 -8.45 9.84
N GLY A 113 12.11 -7.82 10.99
CA GLY A 113 13.37 -8.00 11.74
C GLY A 113 14.51 -7.03 11.36
N LEU A 114 14.19 -5.90 10.73
CA LEU A 114 15.09 -4.75 10.67
C LEU A 114 14.75 -3.78 11.82
N GLU A 115 15.71 -3.47 12.66
CA GLU A 115 15.59 -2.43 13.71
C GLU A 115 16.21 -1.14 13.17
N ILE A 116 15.39 -0.10 13.00
CA ILE A 116 15.82 1.26 12.66
C ILE A 116 15.49 2.12 13.87
N ALA A 117 16.51 2.65 14.55
CA ALA A 117 16.30 3.41 15.78
C ALA A 117 15.82 4.83 15.45
N GLU A 118 15.15 5.46 16.41
CA GLU A 118 14.72 6.85 16.28
C GLU A 118 15.90 7.82 16.10
N ALA A 119 16.98 7.60 16.85
CA ALA A 119 18.18 8.41 16.78
C ALA A 119 18.91 8.32 15.43
N ASP A 120 18.61 7.32 14.59
CA ASP A 120 19.24 7.13 13.28
C ASP A 120 18.65 8.06 12.20
N ILE A 121 17.60 8.83 12.52
CA ILE A 121 16.86 9.65 11.55
C ILE A 121 16.95 11.13 11.94
N SER A 122 17.34 12.00 11.01
CA SER A 122 17.48 13.46 11.19
C SER A 122 16.15 14.22 10.97
N THR A 123 15.90 15.35 11.66
CA THR A 123 14.59 16.05 11.59
C THR A 123 14.67 17.58 11.42
N ASP A 124 13.86 18.08 10.47
CA ASP A 124 13.25 19.44 10.40
C ASP A 124 12.07 19.53 9.38
N SER A 125 11.79 18.48 8.57
CA SER A 125 10.61 18.33 7.69
C SER A 125 10.17 16.88 7.46
N LEU A 126 8.90 16.63 7.09
CA LEU A 126 8.41 15.28 6.75
C LEU A 126 9.18 14.68 5.57
N LYS A 127 9.48 15.49 4.55
CA LYS A 127 10.28 15.05 3.39
C LYS A 127 11.70 14.66 3.81
N SER A 128 12.32 15.43 4.70
CA SER A 128 13.64 15.11 5.26
C SER A 128 13.62 13.81 6.06
N LEU A 129 12.56 13.59 6.85
CA LEU A 129 12.35 12.35 7.60
C LEU A 129 12.24 11.14 6.68
N VAL A 130 11.37 11.19 5.66
CA VAL A 130 11.19 10.09 4.70
C VAL A 130 12.47 9.84 3.90
N LYS A 131 13.16 10.90 3.49
CA LYS A 131 14.45 10.79 2.82
C LYS A 131 15.50 10.09 3.68
N SER A 132 15.66 10.51 4.93
CA SER A 132 16.61 9.91 5.87
C SER A 132 16.28 8.43 6.15
N TYR A 133 14.98 8.07 6.18
CA TYR A 133 14.55 6.68 6.28
C TYR A 133 14.97 5.86 5.05
N PHE A 134 14.80 6.40 3.84
CA PHE A 134 15.20 5.73 2.59
C PHE A 134 16.72 5.58 2.49
N ASP A 135 17.47 6.64 2.81
CA ASP A 135 18.93 6.61 2.83
C ASP A 135 19.45 5.51 3.79
N ARG A 136 18.75 5.28 4.91
CA ARG A 136 19.07 4.19 5.86
C ARG A 136 18.73 2.80 5.30
N LEU A 137 17.57 2.63 4.68
CA LEU A 137 17.19 1.37 4.04
C LEU A 137 18.18 0.99 2.92
N ASP A 138 18.61 1.95 2.10
CA ASP A 138 19.61 1.72 1.06
C ASP A 138 21.00 1.38 1.64
N ALA A 139 21.36 1.93 2.80
CA ALA A 139 22.58 1.51 3.51
C ALA A 139 22.49 0.04 3.97
N ILE A 140 21.36 -0.35 4.59
CA ILE A 140 21.11 -1.72 5.04
C ILE A 140 21.13 -2.70 3.85
N GLU A 141 20.51 -2.32 2.74
CA GLU A 141 20.48 -3.12 1.51
C GLU A 141 21.89 -3.45 1.02
N ARG A 142 22.76 -2.42 0.95
CA ARG A 142 24.17 -2.56 0.55
C ARG A 142 25.00 -3.39 1.53
N GLU A 143 24.71 -3.31 2.82
CA GLU A 143 25.43 -4.06 3.87
C GLU A 143 25.10 -5.56 3.88
N ASN A 144 23.91 -5.96 3.41
CA ASN A 144 23.36 -7.30 3.67
C ASN A 144 23.01 -8.13 2.40
N ASP A 145 23.32 -7.62 1.20
CA ASP A 145 23.15 -8.32 -0.09
C ASP A 145 21.75 -8.94 -0.30
N PHE A 146 20.72 -8.13 0.00
CA PHE A 146 19.32 -8.43 -0.34
C PHE A 146 18.67 -7.19 -0.94
N THR A 147 17.46 -7.28 -1.51
CA THR A 147 16.68 -6.10 -1.93
C THR A 147 15.56 -5.82 -0.93
N ILE A 148 15.45 -4.58 -0.47
CA ILE A 148 14.34 -4.12 0.35
C ILE A 148 13.19 -3.70 -0.56
N VAL A 149 11.99 -4.19 -0.26
CA VAL A 149 10.75 -3.76 -0.89
C VAL A 149 9.86 -3.11 0.15
N LEU A 150 9.72 -1.79 0.10
CA LEU A 150 8.88 -1.04 1.00
C LEU A 150 7.46 -0.91 0.41
N ILE A 151 6.45 -1.32 1.17
CA ILE A 151 5.05 -1.05 0.81
C ILE A 151 4.51 0.08 1.69
N SER A 152 4.16 1.20 1.07
CA SER A 152 3.58 2.39 1.69
C SER A 152 2.29 2.79 0.98
N CYS A 153 1.35 3.34 1.73
CA CYS A 153 0.08 3.81 1.18
C CYS A 153 0.06 5.34 1.15
N HIS A 154 0.25 5.96 2.32
CA HIS A 154 -0.06 7.37 2.50
C HIS A 154 1.02 8.30 1.97
N TRP A 155 2.31 7.95 2.09
CA TRP A 155 3.37 8.78 1.51
C TRP A 155 3.29 8.86 -0.02
N SER A 156 2.81 7.80 -0.67
CA SER A 156 2.49 7.82 -2.10
C SER A 156 1.25 8.65 -2.41
N GLU A 157 0.21 8.58 -1.56
CA GLU A 157 -1.01 9.39 -1.70
C GLU A 157 -0.72 10.89 -1.62
N TYR A 158 0.22 11.32 -0.79
CA TYR A 158 0.59 12.73 -0.60
C TYR A 158 1.63 13.25 -1.60
N GLY A 159 2.14 12.40 -2.49
CA GLY A 159 3.15 12.81 -3.46
C GLY A 159 4.57 12.93 -2.91
N ILE A 160 4.83 12.51 -1.67
CA ILE A 160 6.16 12.60 -1.05
C ILE A 160 7.20 11.84 -1.88
N PHE A 161 6.85 10.65 -2.40
CA PHE A 161 7.77 9.87 -3.23
C PHE A 161 8.09 10.52 -4.56
N LYS A 162 7.12 11.21 -5.16
CA LYS A 162 7.32 11.99 -6.39
C LYS A 162 8.28 13.14 -6.14
N GLU A 163 8.09 13.88 -5.05
CA GLU A 163 8.94 15.02 -4.71
C GLU A 163 10.37 14.62 -4.34
N LEU A 164 10.54 13.44 -3.76
CA LEU A 164 11.84 12.83 -3.50
C LEU A 164 12.41 12.09 -4.72
N ASP A 165 11.68 12.04 -5.83
CA ASP A 165 11.99 11.32 -7.08
C ASP A 165 12.41 9.85 -6.89
N VAL A 166 11.77 9.18 -5.93
CA VAL A 166 12.09 7.80 -5.56
C VAL A 166 11.40 6.83 -6.49
N GLU A 167 12.15 5.86 -7.04
CA GLU A 167 11.56 4.81 -7.88
C GLU A 167 10.38 4.12 -7.16
N THR A 168 9.19 4.25 -7.75
CA THR A 168 7.94 3.83 -7.11
C THR A 168 7.04 3.09 -8.08
N ILE A 169 6.57 1.91 -7.66
CA ILE A 169 5.55 1.14 -8.35
C ILE A 169 4.19 1.56 -7.78
N TYR A 170 3.37 2.24 -8.58
CA TYR A 170 2.02 2.65 -8.18
C TYR A 170 1.01 1.59 -8.59
N LEU A 171 0.44 0.91 -7.61
CA LEU A 171 -0.63 -0.05 -7.80
C LEU A 171 -1.98 0.67 -7.77
N ILE A 172 -2.56 0.91 -8.96
CA ILE A 172 -3.80 1.69 -9.12
C ILE A 172 -4.95 0.77 -9.52
N ARG A 173 -6.06 0.86 -8.78
CA ARG A 173 -7.34 0.23 -9.14
C ARG A 173 -8.32 1.28 -9.66
N ASP A 174 -9.20 0.87 -10.57
CA ASP A 174 -10.28 1.72 -11.03
C ASP A 174 -11.13 2.22 -9.84
N PRO A 175 -11.62 3.47 -9.89
CA PRO A 175 -12.20 4.13 -8.73
C PRO A 175 -13.48 3.43 -8.25
N PHE A 176 -14.27 2.84 -9.13
CA PHE A 176 -15.52 2.14 -8.80
C PHE A 176 -15.25 0.89 -7.95
N ASN A 177 -14.44 -0.03 -8.47
CA ASN A 177 -14.11 -1.24 -7.73
C ASN A 177 -13.27 -0.95 -6.49
N SER A 178 -12.49 0.12 -6.50
CA SER A 178 -11.71 0.54 -5.34
C SER A 178 -12.60 1.07 -4.22
N VAL A 179 -13.53 1.99 -4.53
CA VAL A 179 -14.59 2.46 -3.61
C VAL A 179 -15.35 1.28 -3.00
N ILE A 180 -15.86 0.36 -3.83
CA ILE A 180 -16.58 -0.82 -3.37
C ILE A 180 -15.71 -1.73 -2.51
N SER A 181 -14.43 -1.87 -2.84
CA SER A 181 -13.51 -2.67 -2.03
C SER A 181 -13.30 -2.04 -0.64
N HIS A 182 -13.24 -0.72 -0.54
CA HIS A 182 -13.07 0.00 0.73
C HIS A 182 -14.31 -0.05 1.61
N SER A 183 -15.50 -0.10 1.02
CA SER A 183 -16.77 -0.18 1.76
C SER A 183 -17.04 -1.52 2.44
N LYS A 184 -16.24 -2.56 2.18
CA LYS A 184 -16.44 -3.89 2.79
C LYS A 184 -16.06 -3.89 4.28
N GLU A 185 -16.85 -4.57 5.11
CA GLU A 185 -16.63 -4.68 6.56
C GLU A 185 -15.26 -5.27 6.92
N SER A 186 -14.77 -6.22 6.12
CA SER A 186 -13.45 -6.83 6.28
C SER A 186 -12.29 -5.89 5.88
N ARG A 187 -12.59 -4.64 5.50
CA ARG A 187 -11.65 -3.63 5.00
C ARG A 187 -11.78 -2.37 5.85
N HIS A 188 -12.26 -1.28 5.27
CA HIS A 188 -12.24 0.04 5.90
C HIS A 188 -13.62 0.53 6.36
N ARG A 189 -14.70 -0.25 6.16
CA ARG A 189 -16.07 0.18 6.51
C ARG A 189 -16.19 0.76 7.91
N ARG A 190 -15.51 0.18 8.89
CA ARG A 190 -15.51 0.65 10.28
C ARG A 190 -14.99 2.08 10.43
N ASP A 191 -14.03 2.49 9.60
CA ASP A 191 -13.46 3.84 9.64
C ASP A 191 -14.43 4.87 9.06
N TYR A 192 -15.19 4.50 8.02
CA TYR A 192 -16.29 5.30 7.49
C TYR A 192 -17.44 5.43 8.51
N LEU A 193 -17.83 4.33 9.15
CA LEU A 193 -18.90 4.33 10.16
C LEU A 193 -18.59 5.21 11.36
N LYS A 194 -17.34 5.21 11.85
CA LYS A 194 -16.90 6.11 12.95
C LYS A 194 -17.11 7.59 12.62
N ARG A 195 -17.20 7.95 11.33
CA ARG A 195 -17.40 9.30 10.81
C ARG A 195 -18.86 9.56 10.40
N GLY A 196 -19.78 8.65 10.71
CA GLY A 196 -21.19 8.74 10.31
C GLY A 196 -21.46 8.47 8.83
N LEU A 197 -20.49 7.91 8.11
CA LEU A 197 -20.60 7.63 6.67
C LEU A 197 -21.12 6.20 6.45
N GLU A 198 -22.43 6.02 6.55
CA GLU A 198 -23.07 4.69 6.50
C GLU A 198 -23.37 4.19 5.08
N ASN A 199 -23.66 5.11 4.15
CA ASN A 199 -24.10 4.78 2.80
C ASN A 199 -23.03 5.17 1.76
N ILE A 200 -22.51 4.15 1.07
CA ILE A 200 -21.50 4.27 0.00
C ILE A 200 -21.98 5.16 -1.17
N ASN A 201 -23.29 5.26 -1.40
CA ASN A 201 -23.90 6.01 -2.49
C ASN A 201 -24.10 7.50 -2.17
N THR A 202 -23.46 8.01 -1.13
CA THR A 202 -23.52 9.44 -0.80
C THR A 202 -22.26 10.16 -1.31
N PRO A 203 -22.38 11.40 -1.79
CA PRO A 203 -21.23 12.20 -2.19
C PRO A 203 -20.17 12.32 -1.09
N SER A 204 -20.59 12.44 0.18
CA SER A 204 -19.68 12.51 1.33
C SER A 204 -18.84 11.24 1.50
N TRP A 205 -19.44 10.05 1.34
CA TRP A 205 -18.70 8.79 1.39
C TRP A 205 -17.70 8.70 0.24
N ILE A 206 -18.16 8.98 -0.98
CA ILE A 206 -17.35 8.92 -2.20
C ILE A 206 -16.17 9.89 -2.14
N ASN A 207 -16.40 11.16 -1.76
CA ASN A 207 -15.34 12.16 -1.64
C ASN A 207 -14.35 11.80 -0.53
N THR A 208 -14.82 11.18 0.57
CA THR A 208 -13.93 10.68 1.63
C THR A 208 -12.88 9.69 1.12
N TYR A 209 -13.20 8.95 0.05
CA TYR A 209 -12.29 8.03 -0.64
C TYR A 209 -11.52 8.65 -1.81
N LEU A 210 -12.18 9.50 -2.62
CA LEU A 210 -11.56 10.07 -3.81
C LEU A 210 -10.63 11.25 -3.50
N GLU A 211 -11.07 12.12 -2.59
CA GLU A 211 -10.46 13.40 -2.23
C GLU A 211 -9.88 13.41 -0.81
N GLY A 212 -10.23 12.43 0.02
CA GLY A 212 -9.80 12.33 1.41
C GLY A 212 -10.89 12.71 2.42
N PRO A 213 -10.67 12.45 3.71
CA PRO A 213 -9.35 12.19 4.32
C PRO A 213 -9.03 10.71 4.57
N ILE A 214 -9.86 9.75 4.17
CA ILE A 214 -9.54 8.32 4.39
C ILE A 214 -8.55 7.82 3.34
N HIS A 215 -8.80 8.16 2.08
CA HIS A 215 -7.86 7.94 0.97
C HIS A 215 -7.92 9.10 -0.01
N TYR A 216 -6.83 9.30 -0.74
CA TYR A 216 -6.71 10.38 -1.73
C TYR A 216 -6.53 9.79 -3.12
N TRP A 217 -7.50 9.00 -3.62
CA TRP A 217 -7.37 8.30 -4.91
C TRP A 217 -7.03 9.25 -6.06
N LEU A 218 -7.68 10.43 -6.13
CA LEU A 218 -7.42 11.42 -7.18
C LEU A 218 -5.98 11.94 -7.11
N ASN A 219 -5.49 12.26 -5.90
CA ASN A 219 -4.13 12.77 -5.74
C ASN A 219 -3.07 11.70 -6.02
N PHE A 220 -3.33 10.46 -5.60
CA PHE A 220 -2.47 9.32 -5.87
C PHE A 220 -2.36 9.04 -7.37
N ALA A 221 -3.49 9.03 -8.09
CA ALA A 221 -3.52 8.84 -9.54
C ALA A 221 -2.77 9.96 -10.28
N ARG A 222 -3.03 11.22 -9.92
CA ARG A 222 -2.33 12.39 -10.49
C ARG A 222 -0.82 12.33 -10.21
N THR A 223 -0.45 12.06 -8.96
CA THR A 223 0.95 11.91 -8.55
C THR A 223 1.65 10.82 -9.35
N ALA A 224 1.01 9.66 -9.54
CA ALA A 224 1.60 8.56 -10.28
C ALA A 224 1.87 8.94 -11.75
N LEU A 225 0.95 9.69 -12.39
CA LEU A 225 1.10 10.16 -13.77
C LEU A 225 2.21 11.23 -13.91
N GLU A 226 2.36 12.10 -12.91
CA GLU A 226 3.36 13.17 -12.90
C GLU A 226 4.76 12.69 -12.46
N HIS A 227 4.86 11.51 -11.85
CA HIS A 227 6.11 11.02 -11.27
C HIS A 227 6.99 10.35 -12.33
N LYS A 228 8.11 11.01 -12.64
CA LYS A 228 9.08 10.57 -13.66
C LYS A 228 9.60 9.15 -13.44
N ASN A 229 9.94 8.78 -12.21
CA ASN A 229 10.48 7.46 -11.85
C ASN A 229 9.37 6.49 -11.38
N ALA A 230 8.16 6.61 -11.93
CA ALA A 230 7.05 5.74 -11.59
C ALA A 230 6.86 4.59 -12.59
N VAL A 231 6.51 3.41 -12.07
CA VAL A 231 5.89 2.33 -12.84
C VAL A 231 4.44 2.18 -12.40
N ILE A 232 3.51 2.40 -13.33
CA ILE A 232 2.08 2.26 -13.04
C ILE A 232 1.65 0.83 -13.33
N VAL A 233 1.11 0.16 -12.31
CA VAL A 233 0.51 -1.17 -12.40
C VAL A 233 -0.98 -1.07 -12.18
N ARG A 234 -1.76 -1.31 -13.23
CA ARG A 234 -3.22 -1.30 -13.14
C ARG A 234 -3.71 -2.62 -12.61
N TYR A 235 -4.56 -2.57 -11.60
CA TYR A 235 -5.07 -3.73 -10.89
C TYR A 235 -5.76 -4.74 -11.81
N ASN A 236 -6.58 -4.28 -12.76
CA ASN A 236 -7.29 -5.13 -13.71
C ASN A 236 -6.38 -5.69 -14.82
N ARG A 237 -5.17 -5.13 -14.99
CA ARG A 237 -4.16 -5.58 -15.96
C ARG A 237 -2.85 -5.94 -15.28
N PHE A 238 -2.93 -6.39 -14.03
CA PHE A 238 -1.76 -6.60 -13.17
C PHE A 238 -0.69 -7.47 -13.84
N ALA A 239 -1.09 -8.60 -14.43
CA ALA A 239 -0.15 -9.51 -15.08
C ALA A 239 0.56 -8.91 -16.31
N GLU A 240 -0.09 -7.98 -17.02
CA GLU A 240 0.50 -7.27 -18.15
C GLU A 240 1.46 -6.18 -17.65
N ASP A 241 0.99 -5.35 -16.70
CA ASP A 241 1.76 -4.20 -16.24
C ASP A 241 2.91 -4.59 -15.31
N TRP A 242 2.81 -5.69 -14.55
CA TRP A 242 3.88 -6.16 -13.67
C TRP A 242 5.15 -6.53 -14.46
N LYS A 243 5.04 -6.91 -15.74
CA LYS A 243 6.19 -7.20 -16.60
C LYS A 243 7.09 -5.98 -16.84
N LYS A 244 6.59 -4.78 -16.57
CA LYS A 244 7.34 -3.51 -16.66
C LYS A 244 8.16 -3.24 -15.40
N VAL A 245 7.93 -3.99 -14.31
CA VAL A 245 8.63 -3.83 -13.04
C VAL A 245 9.99 -4.54 -13.14
N GLU A 246 11.06 -3.76 -13.13
CA GLU A 246 12.42 -4.28 -13.15
C GLU A 246 12.98 -4.53 -11.75
N GLY A 247 13.81 -5.57 -11.60
CA GLY A 247 14.50 -5.87 -10.35
C GLY A 247 13.66 -6.53 -9.26
N LEU A 248 12.43 -6.93 -9.55
CA LEU A 248 11.60 -7.77 -8.67
C LEU A 248 11.17 -9.06 -9.38
N PRO A 249 10.92 -10.16 -8.65
CA PRO A 249 10.37 -11.37 -9.25
C PRO A 249 8.98 -11.18 -9.85
N ASP A 250 8.66 -12.00 -10.85
CA ASP A 250 7.36 -11.98 -11.49
C ASP A 250 6.28 -12.63 -10.60
N ILE A 251 5.44 -11.81 -9.96
CA ILE A 251 4.32 -12.29 -9.13
C ILE A 251 3.00 -12.35 -9.89
N SER A 252 3.00 -12.17 -11.22
CA SER A 252 1.79 -12.09 -12.04
C SER A 252 0.89 -13.32 -11.94
N SER A 253 1.47 -14.52 -11.86
CA SER A 253 0.73 -15.78 -11.77
C SER A 253 0.01 -16.01 -10.45
N GLU A 254 0.42 -15.31 -9.38
CA GLU A 254 -0.21 -15.40 -8.06
C GLU A 254 -1.42 -14.48 -7.93
N PHE A 255 -1.60 -13.54 -8.87
CA PHE A 255 -2.64 -12.53 -8.80
C PHE A 255 -3.92 -12.96 -9.51
N VAL A 256 -5.02 -13.00 -8.77
CA VAL A 256 -6.36 -13.25 -9.33
C VAL A 256 -7.21 -12.01 -9.10
N TYR A 257 -7.56 -11.34 -10.19
CA TYR A 257 -8.47 -10.21 -10.17
C TYR A 257 -9.92 -10.66 -10.29
N SER A 258 -10.78 -10.09 -9.46
CA SER A 258 -12.23 -10.17 -9.61
C SER A 258 -12.82 -8.77 -9.55
N GLU A 259 -13.57 -8.42 -10.58
CA GLU A 259 -14.43 -7.23 -10.57
C GLU A 259 -15.58 -7.46 -9.59
N ASN A 260 -16.05 -6.38 -8.98
CA ASN A 260 -17.33 -6.37 -8.28
C ASN A 260 -18.43 -6.09 -9.31
N ASP A 261 -19.65 -6.51 -9.00
CA ASP A 261 -20.80 -6.03 -9.77
C ASP A 261 -21.13 -4.59 -9.35
N VAL A 262 -20.61 -3.64 -10.13
CA VAL A 262 -20.70 -2.20 -9.82
C VAL A 262 -22.16 -1.74 -9.80
N ALA A 263 -22.98 -2.21 -10.74
CA ALA A 263 -24.37 -1.76 -10.89
C ALA A 263 -25.31 -2.31 -9.79
N GLU A 264 -24.93 -3.42 -9.15
CA GLU A 264 -25.69 -3.94 -7.99
C GLU A 264 -25.38 -3.18 -6.69
N ILE A 265 -24.24 -2.50 -6.61
CA ILE A 265 -23.74 -1.88 -5.37
C ILE A 265 -23.86 -0.35 -5.40
N LEU A 266 -23.55 0.25 -6.55
CA LEU A 266 -23.61 1.69 -6.75
C LEU A 266 -24.86 2.11 -7.53
N THR A 267 -25.49 3.20 -7.11
CA THR A 267 -26.62 3.79 -7.85
C THR A 267 -26.13 4.45 -9.14
N PRO A 268 -27.00 4.61 -10.16
CA PRO A 268 -26.66 5.33 -11.39
C PRO A 268 -26.07 6.73 -11.12
N ASP A 269 -26.69 7.50 -10.22
CA ASP A 269 -26.20 8.82 -9.81
C ASP A 269 -24.79 8.77 -9.21
N SER A 270 -24.50 7.74 -8.39
CA SER A 270 -23.17 7.55 -7.80
C SER A 270 -22.14 7.15 -8.86
N ILE A 271 -22.55 6.33 -9.83
CA ILE A 271 -21.70 5.92 -10.94
C ILE A 271 -21.33 7.14 -11.80
N GLU A 272 -22.32 7.95 -12.17
CA GLU A 272 -22.11 9.19 -12.93
C GLU A 272 -21.24 10.17 -12.13
N TYR A 273 -21.51 10.34 -10.83
CA TYR A 273 -20.72 11.21 -9.95
C TYR A 273 -19.24 10.81 -9.87
N ILE A 274 -18.96 9.51 -9.69
CA ILE A 274 -17.58 8.99 -9.69
C ILE A 274 -16.95 9.17 -11.07
N HIS A 275 -17.69 8.88 -12.15
CA HIS A 275 -17.19 9.02 -13.50
C HIS A 275 -16.76 10.46 -13.78
N GLU A 276 -17.63 11.43 -13.54
CA GLU A 276 -17.35 12.85 -13.82
C GLU A 276 -16.11 13.35 -13.09
N LYS A 277 -15.88 12.90 -11.85
CA LYS A 277 -14.69 13.25 -11.06
C LYS A 277 -13.41 12.58 -11.52
N THR A 278 -13.50 11.42 -12.19
CA THR A 278 -12.33 10.55 -12.41
C THR A 278 -12.02 10.30 -13.89
N LYS A 279 -12.89 10.71 -14.81
CA LYS A 279 -12.83 10.34 -16.24
C LYS A 279 -11.52 10.69 -16.92
N ASP A 280 -10.97 11.88 -16.69
CA ASP A 280 -9.74 12.31 -17.35
C ASP A 280 -8.53 11.53 -16.85
N LEU A 281 -8.39 11.36 -15.54
CA LEU A 281 -7.37 10.51 -14.94
C LEU A 281 -7.52 9.04 -15.38
N CYS A 282 -8.75 8.51 -15.44
CA CYS A 282 -8.99 7.15 -15.93
C CYS A 282 -8.57 6.99 -17.39
N ARG A 283 -8.85 8.00 -18.24
CA ARG A 283 -8.43 8.00 -19.65
C ARG A 283 -6.91 7.98 -19.77
N GLU A 284 -6.22 8.85 -19.04
CA GLU A 284 -4.74 8.92 -19.03
C GLU A 284 -4.10 7.64 -18.51
N LEU A 285 -4.69 7.04 -17.47
CA LEU A 285 -4.26 5.74 -16.93
C LEU A 285 -4.65 4.56 -17.83
N GLY A 286 -5.47 4.75 -18.87
CA GLY A 286 -6.00 3.66 -19.68
C GLY A 286 -6.85 2.67 -18.86
N LEU A 287 -7.66 3.19 -17.92
CA LEU A 287 -8.67 2.45 -17.16
C LEU A 287 -10.01 2.53 -17.89
N GLU A 288 -10.56 1.38 -18.28
CA GLU A 288 -11.81 1.28 -19.03
C GLU A 288 -13.04 1.39 -18.10
N THR A 289 -13.36 2.60 -17.64
CA THR A 289 -14.45 2.84 -16.69
C THR A 289 -15.80 3.18 -17.35
N GLU A 290 -15.81 3.59 -18.62
CA GLU A 290 -17.06 3.90 -19.35
C GLU A 290 -18.02 2.71 -19.44
N LYS A 291 -17.53 1.49 -19.30
CA LYS A 291 -18.35 0.27 -19.27
C LYS A 291 -19.41 0.27 -18.16
N TYR A 292 -19.21 1.08 -17.11
CA TYR A 292 -20.16 1.20 -16.00
C TYR A 292 -21.31 2.18 -16.27
N LEU A 293 -21.18 3.07 -17.27
CA LEU A 293 -22.24 4.03 -17.64
C LEU A 293 -23.29 3.44 -18.59
N ARG A 294 -22.96 2.33 -19.26
CA ARG A 294 -23.76 1.78 -20.37
C ARG A 294 -24.73 0.68 -19.93
N ARG A 295 -25.07 0.60 -18.64
CA ARG A 295 -25.90 -0.45 -18.06
C ARG A 295 -27.10 0.12 -17.33
#